data_AF-A0A916B077-F1
#
_entry.id   AF-A0A916B077-F1
#
_cell.length_a   1.000
_cell.length_b   1.000
_cell.length_c   1.000
_cell.angle_alpha   90.00
_cell.angle_beta   90.00
_cell.angle_gamma   90.00
#
_symmetry.space_group_name_H-M   'P 1'
#
loop_
_entity.id
_entity.type
_entity.pdbx_description
1 polymer ?
#
loop_
_entity_poly.entity_id
_entity_poly.type
_entity_poly.pdbx_seq_one_letter_code
_entity_poly.pdbx_strand_id
1 'polypeptide(L)'
;MKRRGFVKLCATAVACHLAYPYGKPKTIKKQDFVNLEYEFLFTVRSPTEYGIDPYNGRYYVLSFEGGVFAGEPKAVDLNILAAPPEEGVTRPITAAELDFIEVESERFPRLVIR
;
A
#
# COMPACT_ATOMS: atom_id res chain seq x y z
N MET A 1 -14.92 41.60 -8.02
CA MET A 1 -15.25 40.81 -6.81
C MET A 1 -14.85 39.36 -7.07
N LYS A 2 -13.61 38.97 -6.72
CA LYS A 2 -13.05 37.62 -6.95
C LYS A 2 -13.66 36.66 -5.92
N ARG A 3 -14.48 35.70 -6.36
CA ARG A 3 -14.86 34.57 -5.50
C ARG A 3 -13.62 33.69 -5.31
N ARG A 4 -12.95 33.82 -4.17
CA ARG A 4 -12.04 32.76 -3.70
C ARG A 4 -12.94 31.57 -3.36
N GLY A 5 -12.93 30.56 -4.21
CA GLY A 5 -13.64 29.31 -3.95
C GLY A 5 -13.17 28.71 -2.63
N PHE A 6 -14.09 28.16 -1.86
CA PHE A 6 -13.77 27.41 -0.66
C PHE A 6 -12.95 26.19 -1.06
N VAL A 7 -11.66 26.15 -0.69
CA VAL A 7 -10.90 24.90 -0.69
C VAL A 7 -11.48 24.06 0.44
N LYS A 8 -12.17 22.97 0.09
CA LYS A 8 -12.56 21.94 1.07
C LYS A 8 -11.26 21.28 1.55
N LEU A 9 -10.71 21.80 2.65
CA LEU A 9 -9.55 21.23 3.35
C LEU A 9 -9.90 20.01 4.23
N CYS A 10 -11.18 19.65 4.35
CA CYS A 10 -11.63 18.55 5.20
C CYS A 10 -12.10 17.34 4.39
N ALA A 11 -11.17 16.41 4.17
CA ALA A 11 -11.29 14.98 4.45
C ALA A 11 -9.94 14.33 4.10
N THR A 12 -8.99 14.32 5.04
CA THR A 12 -7.76 13.54 4.86
C THR A 12 -8.14 12.07 4.76
N ALA A 13 -7.74 11.40 3.69
CA ALA A 13 -8.09 10.01 3.46
C ALA A 13 -7.71 9.12 4.66
N VAL A 14 -8.49 8.09 4.92
CA VAL A 14 -8.19 7.08 5.94
C VAL A 14 -7.41 5.96 5.27
N ALA A 15 -6.20 5.71 5.77
CA ALA A 15 -5.44 4.52 5.42
C ALA A 15 -5.68 3.46 6.50
N CYS A 16 -6.19 2.30 6.09
CA CYS A 16 -6.40 1.14 6.95
C CYS A 16 -5.38 0.08 6.58
N HIS A 17 -4.67 -0.45 7.58
CA HIS A 17 -3.78 -1.58 7.37
C HIS A 17 -4.57 -2.84 7.02
N LEU A 18 -4.12 -3.56 6.00
CA LEU A 18 -4.64 -4.86 5.62
C LEU A 18 -3.56 -5.91 5.96
N ALA A 19 -3.79 -6.71 6.99
CA ALA A 19 -2.92 -7.84 7.28
C ALA A 19 -3.03 -8.87 6.15
N TYR A 20 -1.89 -9.29 5.60
CA TYR A 20 -1.88 -10.34 4.58
C TYR A 20 -2.50 -11.64 5.14
N PRO A 21 -3.55 -12.19 4.52
CA PRO A 21 -4.39 -13.22 5.15
C PRO A 21 -3.84 -14.65 5.02
N TYR A 22 -2.83 -14.87 4.15
CA TYR A 22 -2.33 -16.21 3.83
C TYR A 22 -0.96 -16.49 4.44
N GLY A 23 -0.62 -17.77 4.53
CA GLY A 23 0.69 -18.22 5.03
C GLY A 23 1.83 -17.70 4.15
N LYS A 24 2.82 -17.04 4.76
CA LYS A 24 4.05 -16.62 4.09
C LYS A 24 5.27 -16.77 5.00
N PRO A 25 6.48 -16.91 4.44
CA PRO A 25 7.70 -16.94 5.23
C PRO A 25 7.87 -15.64 6.03
N LYS A 26 8.19 -15.76 7.32
CA LYS A 26 8.48 -14.63 8.22
C LYS A 26 9.98 -14.31 8.28
N THR A 27 10.63 -14.36 7.12
CA THR A 27 12.07 -14.13 6.96
C THR A 27 12.32 -13.07 5.91
N ILE A 28 13.37 -12.28 6.15
CA ILE A 28 13.82 -11.20 5.27
C ILE A 28 15.18 -11.62 4.69
N LYS A 29 15.35 -11.50 3.37
CA LYS A 29 16.62 -11.78 2.69
C LYS A 29 17.29 -10.47 2.31
N LYS A 30 18.63 -10.46 2.22
CA LYS A 30 19.44 -9.24 1.96
C LYS A 30 19.07 -8.46 0.69
N GLN A 31 18.36 -9.05 -0.25
CA GLN A 31 18.00 -8.46 -1.55
C GLN A 31 16.57 -8.83 -1.99
N ASP A 32 15.78 -9.44 -1.10
CA ASP A 32 14.40 -9.81 -1.36
C ASP A 32 13.59 -9.44 -0.13
N PHE A 33 12.93 -8.29 -0.23
CA PHE A 33 12.13 -7.69 0.82
C PHE A 33 10.65 -7.94 0.63
N VAL A 34 10.22 -8.69 -0.40
CA VAL A 34 8.80 -8.87 -0.74
C VAL A 34 8.00 -9.41 0.44
N ASN A 35 8.56 -10.33 1.23
CA ASN A 35 7.89 -10.82 2.43
C ASN A 35 7.60 -9.71 3.46
N LEU A 36 8.47 -8.70 3.56
CA LEU A 36 8.29 -7.55 4.43
C LEU A 36 7.32 -6.53 3.80
N GLU A 37 7.37 -6.34 2.48
CA GLU A 37 6.44 -5.46 1.75
C GLU A 37 4.97 -5.87 1.99
N TYR A 38 4.70 -7.18 2.04
CA TYR A 38 3.38 -7.74 2.34
C TYR A 38 2.90 -7.50 3.78
N GLU A 39 3.75 -7.04 4.69
CA GLU A 39 3.31 -6.56 6.02
C GLU A 39 2.79 -5.12 5.97
N PHE A 40 3.02 -4.40 4.86
CA PHE A 40 2.68 -3.00 4.67
C PHE A 40 1.65 -2.78 3.55
N LEU A 41 0.60 -3.60 3.54
CA LEU A 41 -0.54 -3.39 2.67
C LEU A 41 -1.55 -2.46 3.35
N PHE A 42 -2.08 -1.51 2.58
CA PHE A 42 -3.10 -0.59 3.08
C PHE A 42 -4.23 -0.44 2.06
N THR A 43 -5.44 -0.20 2.54
CA THR A 43 -6.54 0.31 1.72
C THR A 43 -6.80 1.75 2.11
N VAL A 44 -6.96 2.62 1.11
CA VAL A 44 -7.25 4.04 1.31
C VAL A 44 -8.71 4.31 0.98
N ARG A 45 -9.40 5.05 1.84
CA ARG A 45 -10.82 5.42 1.65
C ARG A 45 -11.13 6.80 2.19
N SER A 46 -12.27 7.36 1.77
CA SER A 46 -12.80 8.58 2.38
C SER A 46 -13.20 8.33 3.84
N PRO A 47 -13.02 9.29 4.76
CA PRO A 47 -13.51 9.19 6.14
C PRO A 47 -15.01 8.91 6.27
N THR A 48 -15.80 9.27 5.26
CA THR A 48 -17.26 9.08 5.26
C THR A 48 -17.70 7.76 4.63
N GLU A 49 -16.77 6.99 4.04
CA GLU A 49 -17.07 5.70 3.43
C GLU A 49 -17.09 4.60 4.49
N TYR A 50 -18.12 3.75 4.41
CA TYR A 50 -18.24 2.56 5.24
C TYR A 50 -17.72 1.33 4.48
N GLY A 51 -17.05 0.42 5.18
CA GLY A 51 -16.45 -0.77 4.58
C GLY A 51 -15.03 -0.56 4.03
N ILE A 52 -14.43 -1.65 3.57
CA ILE A 52 -13.12 -1.68 2.94
C ILE A 52 -13.33 -1.72 1.43
N ASP A 53 -12.57 -0.93 0.69
CA ASP A 53 -12.48 -1.02 -0.77
C ASP A 53 -11.06 -1.50 -1.15
N PRO A 54 -10.90 -2.79 -1.50
CA PRO A 54 -9.60 -3.35 -1.86
C PRO A 54 -9.00 -2.78 -3.14
N TYR A 55 -9.82 -2.18 -4.01
CA TYR A 55 -9.34 -1.59 -5.26
C TYR A 55 -8.41 -0.40 -5.01
N ASN A 56 -8.64 0.32 -3.91
CA ASN A 56 -7.82 1.46 -3.48
C ASN A 56 -6.64 1.03 -2.61
N GLY A 57 -5.92 -0.01 -3.04
CA GLY A 57 -4.78 -0.57 -2.35
C GLY A 57 -3.51 0.28 -2.46
N ARG A 58 -2.66 0.19 -1.46
CA ARG A 58 -1.30 0.71 -1.45
C ARG A 58 -0.32 -0.40 -1.13
N TYR A 59 0.70 -0.48 -1.96
CA TYR A 59 1.85 -1.37 -1.83
C TYR A 59 3.11 -0.52 -1.72
N TYR A 60 4.07 -0.90 -0.87
CA TYR A 60 5.33 -0.19 -0.76
C TYR A 60 6.46 -1.06 -1.30
N VAL A 61 7.05 -0.67 -2.42
CA VAL A 61 8.26 -1.32 -2.95
C VAL A 61 9.45 -0.86 -2.12
N LEU A 62 10.08 -1.79 -1.41
CA LEU A 62 11.14 -1.49 -0.46
C LEU A 62 12.52 -1.55 -1.10
N SER A 63 13.34 -0.56 -0.76
CA SER A 63 14.78 -0.58 -0.93
C SER A 63 15.47 -0.45 0.43
N PHE A 64 16.72 -0.91 0.51
CA PHE A 64 17.54 -0.80 1.72
C PHE A 64 18.87 -0.13 1.37
N GLU A 65 19.06 1.08 1.89
CA GLU A 65 20.24 1.90 1.62
C GLU A 65 20.68 2.60 2.91
N GLY A 66 21.99 2.60 3.18
CA GLY A 66 22.55 3.32 4.33
C GLY A 66 21.99 2.91 5.70
N GLY A 67 21.52 1.66 5.85
CA GLY A 67 20.93 1.17 7.09
C GLY A 67 19.45 1.48 7.27
N VAL A 68 18.79 2.04 6.26
CA VAL A 68 17.39 2.49 6.33
C VAL A 68 16.59 1.76 5.25
N PHE A 69 15.41 1.26 5.61
CA PHE A 69 14.43 0.84 4.61
C PHE A 69 13.63 2.04 4.13
N ALA A 70 13.49 2.18 2.81
CA ALA A 70 12.64 3.17 2.17
C ALA A 70 11.63 2.46 1.26
N GLY A 71 10.36 2.81 1.38
CA GLY A 71 9.29 2.29 0.53
C GLY A 71 8.72 3.35 -0.38
N GLU A 72 8.73 3.08 -1.69
CA GLU A 72 7.99 3.85 -2.69
C GLU A 72 6.56 3.33 -2.78
N PRO A 73 5.53 4.18 -2.58
CA PRO A 73 4.16 3.74 -2.66
C PRO A 73 3.73 3.51 -4.12
N LYS A 74 2.96 2.45 -4.33
CA LYS A 74 2.32 2.06 -5.59
C LYS A 74 0.84 1.81 -5.36
N ALA A 75 0.02 2.05 -6.36
CA ALA A 75 -1.36 1.58 -6.38
C ALA A 75 -1.37 0.09 -6.71
N VAL A 76 -2.35 -0.62 -6.16
CA VAL A 76 -2.59 -2.03 -6.46
C VAL A 76 -4.06 -2.35 -6.19
N ASP A 77 -4.66 -3.18 -7.03
CA ASP A 77 -5.95 -3.79 -6.72
C ASP A 77 -5.75 -4.99 -5.81
N LEU A 78 -6.10 -4.85 -4.53
CA LEU A 78 -5.97 -5.92 -3.53
C LEU A 78 -7.07 -6.98 -3.63
N ASN A 79 -8.01 -6.88 -4.59
CA ASN A 79 -8.96 -7.95 -4.87
C ASN A 79 -8.26 -9.25 -5.33
N ILE A 80 -7.01 -9.17 -5.82
CA ILE A 80 -6.19 -10.37 -6.05
C ILE A 80 -6.01 -11.23 -4.79
N LEU A 81 -6.18 -10.65 -3.61
CA LEU A 81 -6.10 -11.35 -2.32
C LEU A 81 -7.45 -11.83 -1.79
N ALA A 82 -8.55 -11.58 -2.52
CA ALA A 82 -9.91 -11.95 -2.07
C ALA A 82 -10.11 -13.47 -1.95
N ALA A 83 -9.29 -14.25 -2.66
CA ALA A 83 -9.23 -15.71 -2.54
C ALA A 83 -7.78 -16.17 -2.31
N PRO A 84 -7.58 -17.35 -1.68
CA PRO A 84 -6.27 -17.93 -1.56
C PRO A 84 -5.63 -18.12 -2.93
N PRO A 85 -4.34 -17.79 -3.09
CA PRO A 85 -3.63 -18.07 -4.33
C PRO A 85 -3.45 -19.59 -4.52
N GLU A 86 -3.03 -20.00 -5.71
CA GLU A 86 -2.71 -21.39 -6.02
C GLU A 86 -1.69 -21.98 -5.03
N GLU A 87 -1.72 -23.30 -4.85
CA GLU A 87 -0.83 -23.98 -3.91
C GLU A 87 0.65 -23.70 -4.23
N GLY A 88 1.40 -23.30 -3.21
CA GLY A 88 2.81 -22.91 -3.34
C GLY A 88 3.04 -21.44 -3.75
N VAL A 89 2.02 -20.72 -4.20
CA VAL A 89 2.11 -19.29 -4.50
C VAL A 89 1.93 -18.48 -3.21
N THR A 90 2.98 -17.81 -2.75
CA THR A 90 2.95 -17.01 -1.51
C THR A 90 2.97 -15.49 -1.76
N ARG A 91 3.20 -15.08 -3.01
CA ARG A 91 3.42 -13.69 -3.43
C ARG A 91 2.65 -13.40 -4.73
N PRO A 92 1.31 -13.33 -4.69
CA PRO A 92 0.47 -13.14 -5.89
C PRO A 92 0.54 -11.72 -6.49
N ILE A 93 0.87 -10.70 -5.70
CA ILE A 93 1.12 -9.33 -6.19
C ILE A 93 2.53 -9.29 -6.78
N THR A 94 2.63 -9.07 -8.08
CA THR A 94 3.87 -8.89 -8.84
C THR A 94 3.97 -7.45 -9.34
N ALA A 95 5.05 -7.12 -10.03
CA ALA A 95 5.23 -5.79 -10.61
C ALA A 95 4.17 -5.43 -11.67
N ALA A 96 3.49 -6.42 -12.26
CA ALA A 96 2.45 -6.18 -13.27
C ALA A 96 1.15 -5.61 -12.68
N GLU A 97 0.90 -5.84 -11.39
CA GLU A 97 -0.27 -5.34 -10.67
C GLU A 97 0.00 -3.99 -9.99
N LEU A 98 1.21 -3.44 -10.12
CA LEU A 98 1.62 -2.19 -9.46
C LEU A 98 1.56 -1.01 -10.42
N ASP A 99 0.76 -0.02 -10.05
CA ASP A 99 0.61 1.23 -10.79
C ASP A 99 1.26 2.42 -10.08
N PHE A 100 1.59 3.45 -10.87
CA PHE A 100 2.07 4.73 -10.34
C PHE A 100 0.94 5.49 -9.64
N ILE A 101 1.31 6.25 -8.61
CA ILE A 101 0.39 7.14 -7.90
C ILE A 101 0.98 8.54 -7.74
N GLU A 102 0.11 9.53 -7.59
CA GLU A 102 0.49 10.90 -7.23
C GLU A 102 0.75 10.99 -5.73
N VAL A 103 2.03 10.93 -5.37
CA VAL A 103 2.52 10.76 -4.00
C VAL A 103 2.10 11.93 -3.09
N GLU A 104 1.97 13.13 -3.63
CA GLU A 104 1.64 14.36 -2.90
C GLU A 104 0.25 14.32 -2.26
N SER A 105 -0.66 13.52 -2.82
CA SER A 105 -2.02 13.36 -2.33
C SER A 105 -2.16 12.19 -1.35
N GLU A 106 -1.09 11.41 -1.15
CA GLU A 106 -1.11 10.23 -0.30
C GLU A 106 -0.92 10.57 1.18
N ARG A 107 -1.64 9.85 2.04
CA ARG A 107 -1.48 9.96 3.49
C ARG A 107 -0.09 9.53 3.95
N PHE A 108 0.49 8.54 3.28
CA PHE A 108 1.79 7.97 3.57
C PHE A 108 2.64 8.00 2.29
N PRO A 109 3.18 9.18 1.92
CA PRO A 109 3.90 9.37 0.67
C PRO A 109 5.23 8.61 0.60
N ARG A 110 5.75 8.18 1.76
CA ARG A 110 6.97 7.37 1.86
C ARG A 110 6.91 6.53 3.12
N LEU A 111 7.27 5.26 3.01
CA LEU A 111 7.52 4.41 4.17
C LEU A 111 9.01 4.49 4.53
N VAL A 112 9.33 4.69 5.81
CA VAL A 112 10.71 4.75 6.31
C VAL A 112 10.81 3.96 7.61
N ILE A 113 11.78 3.04 7.69
CA ILE A 113 12.06 2.23 8.89
C ILE A 113 13.55 2.42 9.25
N ARG A 114 13.82 2.76 10.51
CA ARG A 114 15.15 3.10 11.05
C ARG A 114 15.42 2.34 12.33
#